data_AF-A0A1Y1XWU9-F1
#
_entry.id   AF-A0A1Y1XWU9-F1
#
_cell.length_a   1.000
_cell.length_b   1.000
_cell.length_c   1.000
_cell.angle_alpha   90.00
_cell.angle_beta   90.00
_cell.angle_gamma   90.00
#
_symmetry.space_group_name_H-M   'P 1'
#
loop_
_entity.id
_entity.type
_entity.pdbx_description
1 polymer ?
#
loop_
_entity_poly.entity_id
_entity_poly.type
_entity_poly.pdbx_seq_one_letter_code
_entity_poly.pdbx_strand_id
1 'polypeptide(L)'
;MDSPTLTVIEEVNPNSRKPSFSNSNPNFQFQIRRNLTVSILEARDLITTDKKKNIEPYVVVLLNDIKKAKTTVKSGSDPFWREEFKFK
;
A
#
# COMPACT_ATOMS: atom_id res chain seq x y z
N MET A 1 -28.17 3.34 3.93
CA MET A 1 -27.25 4.25 4.67
C MET A 1 -26.71 5.21 3.64
N ASP A 2 -27.55 6.16 3.25
CA ASP A 2 -27.23 7.14 2.22
C ASP A 2 -26.47 8.28 2.85
N SER A 3 -25.34 8.65 2.25
CA SER A 3 -24.57 9.82 2.63
C SER A 3 -25.38 11.08 2.28
N PRO A 4 -25.42 12.12 3.12
CA PRO A 4 -26.17 13.32 2.79
C PRO A 4 -25.43 14.11 1.70
N THR A 5 -26.04 14.23 0.52
CA THR A 5 -25.61 15.19 -0.50
C THR A 5 -26.10 16.57 -0.08
N LEU A 6 -25.17 17.48 0.26
CA LEU A 6 -25.49 18.89 0.45
C LEU A 6 -25.88 19.51 -0.90
N THR A 7 -27.18 19.64 -1.13
CA THR A 7 -27.69 20.38 -2.28
C THR A 7 -27.81 21.85 -1.85
N VAL A 8 -26.85 22.68 -2.24
CA VAL A 8 -26.95 24.13 -2.01
C VAL A 8 -27.97 24.68 -2.99
N ILE A 9 -29.14 25.07 -2.50
CA ILE A 9 -30.12 25.84 -3.28
C ILE A 9 -29.66 27.30 -3.20
N GLU A 10 -28.95 27.76 -4.23
CA GLU A 10 -28.66 29.19 -4.38
C GLU A 10 -29.90 29.90 -4.94
N GLU A 11 -30.53 30.77 -4.15
CA GLU A 11 -31.41 31.81 -4.71
C GLU A 11 -30.54 32.77 -5.51
N VAL A 12 -30.74 32.79 -6.83
CA VAL A 12 -30.01 33.67 -7.75
C VAL A 12 -30.48 35.11 -7.52
N ASN A 13 -29.72 35.89 -6.75
CA ASN A 13 -29.83 37.35 -6.76
C ASN A 13 -29.03 37.89 -7.96
N PRO A 14 -29.68 38.49 -8.98
CA PRO A 14 -29.00 38.94 -10.19
C PRO A 14 -27.99 40.08 -9.97
N ASN A 15 -27.96 40.69 -8.77
CA ASN A 15 -27.04 41.78 -8.43
C ASN A 15 -26.01 41.42 -7.34
N SER A 16 -25.95 40.16 -6.87
CA SER A 16 -24.87 39.75 -5.96
C SER A 16 -23.59 39.46 -6.73
N ARG A 17 -22.48 40.09 -6.32
CA ARG A 17 -21.13 39.80 -6.81
C ARG A 17 -20.91 38.28 -6.81
N LYS A 18 -20.43 37.73 -7.94
CA LYS A 18 -20.08 36.30 -8.04
C LYS A 18 -19.21 35.91 -6.84
N PRO A 19 -19.56 34.85 -6.09
CA PRO A 19 -18.69 34.38 -5.03
C PRO A 19 -17.36 33.95 -5.67
N SER A 20 -16.28 34.61 -5.29
CA SER A 20 -14.93 34.13 -5.58
C SER A 20 -14.76 32.81 -4.84
N PHE A 21 -14.69 31.70 -5.58
CA PHE A 21 -14.32 30.40 -5.04
C PHE A 21 -12.83 30.39 -4.67
N SER A 22 -12.48 31.09 -3.60
CA SER A 22 -11.19 30.94 -2.95
C SER A 22 -11.41 30.91 -1.45
N ASN A 23 -11.77 29.74 -0.95
CA ASN A 23 -11.66 29.46 0.48
C ASN A 23 -11.20 28.02 0.70
N SER A 24 -9.96 27.72 0.30
CA SER A 24 -9.23 26.60 0.88
C SER A 24 -8.60 27.10 2.18
N ASN A 25 -9.17 26.70 3.32
CA ASN A 25 -8.57 26.98 4.62
C ASN A 25 -7.18 26.31 4.68
N PRO A 26 -6.08 27.07 4.84
CA PRO A 26 -4.70 26.56 4.74
C PRO A 26 -4.33 25.59 5.88
N ASN A 27 -5.18 25.47 6.90
CA ASN A 27 -4.98 24.54 8.01
C ASN A 27 -5.52 23.13 7.75
N PHE A 28 -6.15 22.86 6.60
CA PHE A 28 -6.51 21.50 6.21
C PHE A 28 -5.32 20.78 5.57
N GLN A 29 -4.43 20.30 6.44
CA GLN A 29 -3.39 19.34 6.06
C GLN A 29 -4.03 17.96 5.90
N PHE A 30 -4.39 17.57 4.68
CA PHE A 30 -4.73 16.18 4.40
C PHE A 30 -3.46 15.33 4.47
N GLN A 31 -3.27 14.58 5.56
CA GLN A 31 -2.20 13.58 5.63
C GLN A 31 -2.60 12.39 4.74
N ILE A 32 -2.06 12.33 3.52
CA ILE A 32 -2.17 11.13 2.69
C ILE A 32 -1.37 10.01 3.37
N ARG A 33 -2.06 9.10 4.05
CA ARG A 33 -1.45 7.88 4.60
C ARG A 33 -1.40 6.82 3.52
N ARG A 34 -0.18 6.52 3.04
CA ARG A 34 0.06 5.38 2.14
C ARG A 34 0.42 4.17 3.00
N ASN A 35 -0.30 3.07 2.83
CA ASN A 35 0.02 1.81 3.48
C ASN A 35 0.29 0.79 2.37
N LEU A 36 1.37 0.03 2.50
CA LEU A 36 1.70 -1.09 1.60
C LEU A 36 1.73 -2.37 2.42
N THR A 37 0.87 -3.32 2.07
CA THR A 37 0.89 -4.68 2.64
C THR A 37 1.47 -5.62 1.60
N VAL A 38 2.48 -6.39 1.98
CA VAL A 38 3.12 -7.40 1.13
C VAL A 38 2.94 -8.76 1.81
N SER A 39 2.16 -9.62 1.19
CA SER A 39 1.94 -11.01 1.63
C SER A 39 2.78 -11.94 0.76
N ILE A 40 3.73 -12.64 1.37
CA ILE A 40 4.61 -13.60 0.72
C ILE A 40 4.06 -15.00 1.03
N LEU A 41 3.49 -15.64 0.01
CA LEU A 41 2.83 -16.94 0.15
C LEU A 41 3.82 -18.09 0.01
N GLU A 42 4.29 -18.32 -1.21
CA GLU A 42 5.14 -19.47 -1.55
C GLU A 42 5.98 -19.18 -2.80
N ALA A 43 6.98 -20.03 -3.02
CA ALA A 43 7.66 -20.18 -4.30
C ALA A 43 7.58 -21.64 -4.74
N ARG A 44 7.80 -21.89 -6.04
CA ARG A 44 7.74 -23.23 -6.62
C ARG A 44 8.92 -23.45 -7.55
N ASP A 45 9.35 -24.70 -7.65
CA ASP A 45 10.38 -25.15 -8.60
C ASP A 45 11.69 -24.35 -8.52
N LEU A 46 12.11 -23.94 -7.31
CA LEU A 46 13.38 -23.22 -7.15
C LEU A 46 14.56 -24.08 -7.59
N ILE A 47 15.27 -23.60 -8.61
CA ILE A 47 16.42 -24.28 -9.19
C ILE A 47 17.65 -24.01 -8.32
N THR A 48 18.34 -25.10 -7.99
CA THR A 48 19.66 -25.06 -7.37
C THR A 48 20.71 -25.45 -8.41
N THR A 49 21.87 -24.80 -8.37
CA THR A 49 23.02 -25.15 -9.22
C THR A 49 23.62 -26.50 -8.85
N ASP A 50 23.28 -27.05 -7.69
CA ASP A 50 23.87 -28.26 -7.14
C ASP A 50 22.77 -29.22 -6.66
N LYS A 51 22.38 -30.16 -7.53
CA LYS A 51 21.24 -31.07 -7.33
C LYS A 51 21.32 -31.91 -6.05
N LYS A 52 22.51 -32.04 -5.45
CA LYS A 52 22.72 -32.76 -4.19
C LYS A 52 22.54 -31.88 -2.93
N LYS A 53 22.49 -30.57 -3.09
CA LYS A 53 22.44 -29.63 -1.97
C LYS A 53 21.00 -29.27 -1.63
N ASN A 54 20.62 -29.47 -0.37
CA ASN A 54 19.37 -28.92 0.17
C ASN A 54 19.46 -27.39 0.14
N ILE A 55 18.46 -26.72 -0.44
CA ILE A 55 18.41 -25.25 -0.48
C ILE A 55 17.63 -24.69 0.70
N GLU A 56 18.03 -23.50 1.11
CA GLU A 56 17.48 -22.78 2.26
C GLU A 56 16.89 -21.41 1.84
N PRO A 57 15.79 -21.40 1.07
CA PRO A 57 15.24 -20.17 0.52
C PRO A 57 14.64 -19.24 1.59
N TYR A 58 14.74 -17.94 1.30
CA TYR A 58 14.05 -16.86 1.99
C TYR A 58 13.85 -15.67 1.04
N VAL A 59 12.91 -14.79 1.34
CA VAL A 59 12.65 -13.58 0.55
C VAL A 59 13.11 -12.37 1.35
N VAL A 60 13.70 -11.39 0.65
CA VAL A 60 14.04 -10.07 1.21
C VAL A 60 13.18 -9.03 0.50
N VAL A 61 12.47 -8.20 1.26
CA VAL A 61 11.71 -7.08 0.72
C VAL A 61 12.56 -5.83 0.81
N LEU A 62 12.83 -5.21 -0.33
CA LEU A 62 13.51 -3.92 -0.44
C LEU A 62 12.47 -2.85 -0.79
N LEU A 63 12.54 -1.70 -0.11
CA LEU A 63 11.81 -0.50 -0.50
C LEU A 63 12.83 0.62 -0.69
N ASN A 64 12.96 1.10 -1.93
CA ASN A 64 14.00 2.06 -2.34
C ASN A 64 15.40 1.55 -1.95
N ASP A 65 15.72 0.31 -2.33
CA ASP A 65 16.99 -0.38 -2.05
C ASP A 65 17.32 -0.61 -0.57
N ILE A 66 16.44 -0.20 0.35
CA ILE A 66 16.58 -0.43 1.78
C ILE A 66 15.82 -1.71 2.14
N LYS A 67 16.52 -2.66 2.75
CA LYS A 67 15.91 -3.86 3.33
C LYS A 67 14.90 -3.49 4.42
N LYS A 68 13.62 -3.83 4.18
CA LYS A 68 12.52 -3.58 5.12
C LYS A 68 12.04 -4.85 5.82
N ALA A 69 12.10 -6.00 5.14
CA ALA A 69 11.66 -7.26 5.70
C ALA A 69 12.46 -8.45 5.14
N LYS A 70 12.37 -9.57 5.86
CA LYS A 70 12.89 -10.87 5.45
C LYS A 70 11.96 -11.95 5.97
N THR A 71 11.66 -12.97 5.15
CA THR A 71 10.87 -14.12 5.60
C THR A 71 11.69 -15.10 6.44
N THR A 72 11.02 -16.00 7.15
CA THR A 72 11.68 -17.17 7.73
C THR A 72 12.38 -18.00 6.65
N VAL A 73 13.51 -18.59 7.00
CA VAL A 73 14.22 -19.50 6.10
C VAL A 73 13.47 -20.83 6.07
N LYS A 74 13.19 -21.33 4.86
CA LYS A 74 12.57 -22.63 4.63
C LYS A 74 13.58 -23.57 4.00
N SER A 75 13.23 -24.85 3.88
CA SER A 75 14.02 -25.85 3.16
C SER A 75 13.28 -26.32 1.91
N GLY A 76 14.03 -26.71 0.89
CA GLY A 76 13.51 -27.29 -0.35
C GLY A 76 13.15 -26.27 -1.43
N SER A 77 12.73 -26.78 -2.59
CA SER A 77 12.42 -26.02 -3.80
C SER A 77 11.07 -25.33 -3.81
N ASP A 78 10.17 -25.74 -2.91
CA ASP A 78 8.78 -25.32 -2.88
C ASP A 78 8.42 -24.74 -1.50
N PRO A 79 9.09 -23.65 -1.08
CA PRO A 79 8.91 -23.09 0.25
C PRO A 79 7.54 -22.44 0.40
N PHE A 80 6.89 -22.69 1.53
CA PHE A 80 5.63 -22.08 1.94
C PHE A 80 5.85 -21.18 3.18
N TRP A 81 5.67 -19.87 3.03
CA TRP A 81 5.85 -18.88 4.10
C TRP A 81 4.52 -18.42 4.71
N ARG A 82 3.59 -17.91 3.89
CA ARG A 82 2.37 -17.21 4.35
C ARG A 82 2.69 -16.14 5.41
N GLU A 83 3.65 -15.29 5.09
CA GLU A 83 4.07 -14.17 5.95
C GLU A 83 3.58 -12.85 5.37
N GLU A 84 3.18 -11.91 6.23
CA GLU A 84 2.65 -10.61 5.84
C GLU A 84 3.47 -9.48 6.46
N PHE A 85 3.86 -8.50 5.63
CA PHE A 85 4.62 -7.32 6.04
C PHE A 85 3.85 -6.05 5.70
N LYS A 86 3.79 -5.10 6.65
CA LYS A 86 3.09 -3.82 6.49
C LYS A 86 4.09 -2.67 6.56
N PHE A 87 4.11 -1.83 5.53
CA PHE A 87 4.96 -0.65 5.42
C PHE A 87 4.09 0.62 5.41
N LYS A 88 4.61 1.68 6.05
CA LYS A 88 4.00 3.01 6.18
C LYS A 88 4.95 4.06 5.62
#